data_AF-A0A078M2G7-F1
#
_entry.id   AF-A0A078M2G7-F1
#
_cell.length_a   1.000
_cell.length_b   1.000
_cell.length_c   1.000
_cell.angle_alpha   90.00
_cell.angle_beta   90.00
_cell.angle_gamma   90.00
#
_symmetry.space_group_name_H-M   'P 1'
#
loop_
_entity.id
_entity.type
_entity.pdbx_description
1 polymer ?
#
loop_
_entity_poly.entity_id
_entity_poly.type
_entity_poly.pdbx_seq_one_letter_code
_entity_poly.pdbx_strand_id
1 'polypeptide(L)' 'MNIRESLKVDISEFLGNPENTFETAEKNKSVIHVVDEDGVAGVLMSKEQYEFARDEIESLYEVIEELTL' A
#
# COMPACT_ATOMS: atom_id res chain seq x y z
N MET A 1 10.22 14.64 -5.88
CA MET A 1 9.87 13.23 -5.60
C MET A 1 9.19 12.70 -6.86
N ASN A 2 9.87 11.88 -7.65
CA ASN A 2 9.21 11.23 -8.80
C ASN A 2 8.19 10.26 -8.20
N ILE A 3 6.91 10.61 -8.30
CA ILE A 3 5.82 9.70 -7.96
C ILE A 3 5.93 8.58 -8.99
N ARG A 4 6.60 7.48 -8.63
CA ARG A 4 6.62 6.27 -9.45
C ARG A 4 5.16 5.94 -9.73
N GLU A 5 4.84 5.69 -11.00
CA GLU A 5 3.50 5.26 -11.39
C GLU A 5 3.05 4.16 -10.45
N SER A 6 1.88 4.36 -9.82
CA SER A 6 1.28 3.37 -8.94
C SER A 6 1.10 2.07 -9.72
N LEU A 7 1.69 0.97 -9.25
CA LEU A 7 1.40 -0.34 -9.82
C LEU A 7 -0.08 -0.65 -9.57
N LYS A 8 -0.80 -1.04 -10.63
CA LYS A 8 -2.23 -1.35 -10.61
C LYS A 8 -2.46 -2.74 -11.18
N VAL A 9 -3.36 -3.50 -10.57
CA VAL A 9 -3.78 -4.84 -11.01
C VAL A 9 -5.30 -4.91 -10.97
N ASP A 10 -5.93 -5.46 -12.02
CA ASP A 10 -7.37 -5.66 -12.06
C ASP A 10 -7.82 -6.69 -11.01
N ILE A 11 -8.98 -6.49 -10.39
CA ILE A 11 -9.49 -7.40 -9.36
C ILE A 11 -9.67 -8.84 -9.89
N SER A 12 -10.03 -9.01 -11.16
CA SER A 12 -10.16 -10.31 -11.80
C SER A 12 -8.80 -11.00 -11.97
N GLU A 13 -7.76 -10.23 -12.32
CA GLU A 13 -6.38 -10.71 -12.41
C GLU A 13 -5.85 -11.12 -11.02
N PHE A 14 -6.10 -10.27 -10.02
CA PHE A 14 -5.73 -10.54 -8.63
C PHE A 14 -6.41 -11.82 -8.11
N LEU A 15 -7.71 -11.99 -8.32
CA LEU A 15 -8.45 -13.18 -7.89
C LEU A 15 -8.00 -14.44 -8.64
N GLY A 16 -7.57 -14.30 -9.89
CA GLY A 16 -7.04 -15.41 -10.70
C GLY A 16 -5.69 -15.93 -10.22
N ASN A 17 -4.81 -15.04 -9.73
CA ASN A 17 -3.52 -15.42 -9.16
C ASN A 17 -3.01 -14.39 -8.13
N PRO A 18 -3.48 -14.47 -6.86
CA PRO A 18 -3.09 -13.52 -5.83
C PRO A 18 -1.58 -13.54 -5.54
N GLU A 19 -0.97 -14.73 -5.59
CA GLU A 19 0.44 -14.95 -5.26
C GLU A 19 1.38 -14.14 -6.16
N ASN A 20 1.11 -14.11 -7.47
CA ASN A 20 1.87 -13.31 -8.42
C ASN A 20 1.82 -11.80 -8.10
N THR A 21 0.68 -11.31 -7.60
CA THR A 21 0.55 -9.92 -7.15
C THR A 21 1.39 -9.65 -5.91
N PHE A 22 1.40 -10.57 -4.93
CA PHE A 22 2.28 -10.46 -3.75
C PHE A 22 3.76 -10.48 -4.13
N GLU A 23 4.20 -11.44 -4.96
CA GLU A 23 5.59 -11.51 -5.44
C GLU A 23 6.01 -10.23 -6.17
N THR A 24 5.11 -9.66 -6.97
CA THR A 24 5.33 -8.39 -7.67
C THR A 24 5.48 -7.23 -6.70
N ALA A 25 4.66 -7.17 -5.65
CA ALA A 25 4.74 -6.11 -4.63
C ALA A 25 6.07 -6.19 -3.88
N GLU A 26 6.48 -7.38 -3.44
CA GLU A 26 7.74 -7.62 -2.75
C GLU A 26 8.96 -7.29 -3.62
N LYS A 27 8.99 -7.80 -4.86
CA LYS A 27 10.10 -7.58 -5.80
C LYS A 27 10.31 -6.10 -6.11
N ASN A 28 9.21 -5.36 -6.28
CA ASN A 28 9.28 -3.93 -6.58
C ASN A 28 9.43 -3.05 -5.34
N LYS A 29 9.37 -3.64 -4.13
CA LYS A 29 9.29 -2.92 -2.85
C LYS A 29 8.26 -1.79 -2.92
N SER A 30 7.11 -2.12 -3.49
CA SER A 30 6.09 -1.13 -3.86
C SER A 30 4.71 -1.62 -3.49
N VAL A 31 3.83 -0.66 -3.26
CA VAL A 31 2.42 -0.88 -3.07
C VAL A 31 1.75 -1.15 -4.42
N ILE A 32 0.80 -2.08 -4.45
CA ILE A 32 -0.04 -2.38 -5.61
C ILE A 32 -1.48 -1.99 -5.29
N HIS A 33 -2.11 -1.24 -6.20
CA HIS A 33 -3.53 -0.93 -6.12
C HIS A 33 -4.31 -2.00 -6.86
N VAL A 34 -5.22 -2.67 -6.17
CA VAL A 34 -6.20 -3.54 -6.79
C VAL A 34 -7.37 -2.67 -7.24
N VAL A 35 -7.69 -2.71 -8.52
CA VAL A 35 -8.72 -1.86 -9.13
C VAL A 35 -9.86 -2.67 -9.71
N ASP A 36 -11.06 -2.10 -9.71
CA ASP A 36 -12.25 -2.61 -10.40
C ASP A 36 -12.85 -1.51 -11.30
N GLU A 37 -14.06 -1.73 -11.82
CA GLU A 37 -14.75 -0.76 -12.69
C GLU A 37 -15.07 0.57 -11.99
N ASP A 38 -15.19 0.56 -10.65
CA ASP A 38 -15.56 1.72 -9.84
C ASP A 38 -14.34 2.49 -9.29
N GLY A 39 -13.15 1.87 -9.29
CA GLY A 39 -11.90 2.53 -8.93
C GLY A 39 -10.94 1.63 -8.15
N VAL A 40 -10.33 2.16 -7.09
CA VAL A 40 -9.44 1.37 -6.23
C VAL A 40 -10.29 0.58 -5.25
N ALA A 41 -10.36 -0.73 -5.46
CA ALA A 41 -11.05 -1.68 -4.57
C ALA A 41 -10.20 -2.05 -3.35
N GLY A 42 -8.87 -1.99 -3.48
CA GLY A 42 -7.96 -2.35 -2.40
C GLY A 42 -6.51 -1.97 -2.64
N VAL A 43 -5.71 -2.12 -1.60
CA VAL A 43 -4.28 -1.84 -1.62
C VAL A 43 -3.54 -3.03 -1.03
N LEU A 44 -2.54 -3.52 -1.77
CA LEU A 44 -1.70 -4.64 -1.39
C LEU A 44 -0.27 -4.15 -1.17
N MET A 45 0.31 -4.54 -0.04
CA MET A 45 1.67 -4.20 0.36
C MET A 45 2.23 -5.31 1.24
N SER A 46 3.55 -5.33 1.44
CA SER A 46 4.16 -6.27 2.38
C SER A 46 3.78 -5.91 3.82
N LYS A 47 3.84 -6.90 4.71
CA LYS A 47 3.60 -6.69 6.14
C LYS A 47 4.56 -5.63 6.72
N GLU A 48 5.85 -5.70 6.35
CA GLU A 48 6.86 -4.74 6.79
C GLU A 48 6.51 -3.30 6.36
N GLN A 49 6.04 -3.11 5.13
CA GLN A 49 5.60 -1.80 4.64
C GLN A 49 4.39 -1.27 5.40
N TYR A 50 3.43 -2.15 5.71
CA TYR A 50 2.26 -1.77 6.51
C TYR A 50 2.66 -1.35 7.93
N GLU A 51 3.49 -2.14 8.60
CA GLU A 51 3.97 -1.86 9.96
C GLU A 51 4.76 -0.55 10.00
N PHE A 52 5.68 -0.35 9.06
CA PHE A 52 6.41 0.92 8.93
C PHE A 52 5.47 2.12 8.75
N ALA A 53 4.51 2.04 7.82
CA ALA A 53 3.57 3.13 7.59
C ALA A 53 2.70 3.43 8.82
N ARG A 54 2.27 2.39 9.55
CA ARG A 54 1.52 2.55 10.79
C ARG A 54 2.35 3.25 11.86
N ASP A 55 3.59 2.81 12.08
CA ASP A 55 4.46 3.34 13.12
C ASP A 55 4.83 4.81 12.85
N GLU A 56 5.03 5.20 11.58
CA GLU A 56 5.20 6.60 11.17
C GLU A 56 3.94 7.44 11.44
N ILE A 57 2.75 6.90 11.18
CA ILE A 57 1.48 7.58 11.48
C ILE A 57 1.32 7.80 12.99
N GLU A 58 1.60 6.78 13.80
CA GLU A 58 1.57 6.87 15.26
C GLU A 58 2.55 7.93 15.78
N SER A 59 3.79 7.93 15.26
CA SER A 59 4.81 8.93 15.60
C SER A 59 4.37 10.36 15.26
N LEU A 60 3.66 10.55 14.13
CA LEU A 60 3.11 11.86 13.77
C LEU A 60 2.02 12.32 14.74
N TYR A 61 1.19 11.40 15.25
CA TYR A 61 0.19 11.74 16.25
C TYR A 61 0.83 12.16 17.59
N GLU A 62 1.91 11.49 18.01
CA GLU A 62 2.65 11.88 19.21
C GLU A 62 3.17 13.32 19.11
N VAL A 63 3.76 13.70 17.97
CA VAL A 63 4.24 15.07 17.74
C VAL A 63 3.10 16.10 17.77
N ILE A 64 1.92 15.76 17.24
CA ILE A 64 0.76 16.66 17.27
C ILE A 64 0.27 16.84 18.71
N GLU A 65 0.22 15.78 19.51
CA GLU A 65 -0.17 15.85 20.91
C GLU A 65 0.79 16.75 21.71
N GLU A 66 2.10 16.60 21.52
CA GLU A 66 3.12 17.48 22.13
C GLU A 66 2.96 18.97 21.75
N LEU A 67 2.50 19.27 20.54
CA LEU A 67 2.33 20.65 20.05
C LEU A 67 0.99 21.29 20.46
N THR A 68 0.03 20.50 20.94
CA THR A 68 -1.33 20.97 21.24
C THR A 68 -1.67 21.00 22.72
N LEU A 69 -0.79 20.47 23.58
CA LEU A 69 -0.83 20.57 25.05
C LEU A 69 0.05 21.71 25.58
#